data_AF-K9PW64-F1
#
_entry.id   AF-K9PW64-F1
#
_cell.length_a   1.000
_cell.length_b   1.000
_cell.length_c   1.000
_cell.angle_alpha   90.00
_cell.angle_beta   90.00
_cell.angle_gamma   90.00
#
_symmetry.space_group_name_H-M   'P 1'
#
loop_
_entity.id
_entity.type
_entity.pdbx_description
1 polymer ?
#
loop_
_entity_poly.entity_id
_entity_poly.type
_entity_poly.pdbx_seq_one_letter_code
_entity_poly.pdbx_strand_id
1 'polypeptide(L)'
;MNKKLLLGAIATSVLSATAVMVAPSANAMVMQLGTFDGNDTGRRGTGVENLNNLVSDYSWSVAGKSDDGFGSFTAGAHGALSGIWETGLNGFGAFSVKASPGYMLFKTDDISTINWSTLGLLNGGGNQPGLSHLTLYTGECLISNCGTTPPVVPPVPPVEPPVTPPVIPPVTPPTTPPEAVPTPAAVLPILGGLFGAASRRKSDESENA
;
A
#
# COMPACT_ATOMS: atom_id res chain seq x y z
N MET A 1 -36.04 -15.77 37.65
CA MET A 1 -35.25 -14.81 36.84
C MET A 1 -34.47 -15.59 35.81
N ASN A 2 -34.95 -15.64 34.56
CA ASN A 2 -34.35 -16.47 33.50
C ASN A 2 -33.27 -15.67 32.75
N LYS A 3 -32.01 -16.04 32.96
CA LYS A 3 -30.88 -15.52 32.15
C LYS A 3 -30.96 -16.15 30.76
N LYS A 4 -31.44 -15.39 29.77
CA LYS A 4 -31.31 -15.75 28.35
C LYS A 4 -29.82 -15.68 27.99
N LEU A 5 -29.17 -16.84 27.84
CA LEU A 5 -27.89 -16.94 27.15
C LEU A 5 -28.14 -16.68 25.67
N LEU A 6 -27.72 -15.52 25.15
CA LEU A 6 -27.53 -15.34 23.72
C LEU A 6 -26.17 -15.95 23.37
N LEU A 7 -26.19 -17.13 22.76
CA LEU A 7 -25.04 -17.65 22.01
C LEU A 7 -24.90 -16.81 20.74
N GLY A 8 -24.00 -15.82 20.77
CA GLY A 8 -23.56 -15.13 19.56
C GLY A 8 -22.71 -16.08 18.74
N ALA A 9 -23.19 -16.48 17.57
CA ALA A 9 -22.40 -17.21 16.60
C ALA A 9 -21.24 -16.31 16.14
N ILE A 10 -20.01 -16.65 16.51
CA ILE A 10 -18.81 -16.05 15.94
C ILE A 10 -18.70 -16.63 14.53
N ALA A 11 -19.07 -15.84 13.53
CA ALA A 11 -18.89 -16.20 12.13
C ALA A 11 -17.39 -16.17 11.83
N THR A 12 -16.76 -17.34 11.83
CA THR A 12 -15.38 -17.49 11.39
C THR A 12 -15.35 -17.36 9.86
N SER A 13 -15.22 -16.14 9.36
CA SER A 13 -15.02 -15.89 7.94
C SER A 13 -13.66 -16.45 7.53
N VAL A 14 -13.66 -17.47 6.67
CA VAL A 14 -12.43 -18.04 6.10
C VAL A 14 -11.84 -17.01 5.13
N LEU A 15 -10.73 -16.40 5.54
CA LEU A 15 -10.04 -15.36 4.80
C LEU A 15 -9.22 -16.00 3.68
N SER A 16 -9.67 -15.86 2.42
CA SER A 16 -8.90 -16.30 1.26
C SER A 16 -7.96 -15.17 0.84
N ALA A 17 -6.70 -15.23 1.27
CA ALA A 17 -5.69 -14.23 0.94
C ALA A 17 -5.27 -14.37 -0.53
N THR A 18 -5.74 -13.47 -1.39
CA THR A 18 -5.21 -13.33 -2.75
C THR A 18 -4.06 -12.35 -2.70
N ALA A 19 -2.82 -12.82 -2.81
CA ALA A 19 -1.64 -11.96 -2.83
C ALA A 19 -1.56 -11.21 -4.16
N VAL A 20 -1.89 -9.91 -4.15
CA VAL A 20 -1.60 -9.01 -5.28
C VAL A 20 -0.14 -8.59 -5.16
N MET A 21 0.72 -9.12 -6.04
CA MET A 21 2.13 -8.73 -6.10
C MET A 21 2.31 -7.53 -7.04
N VAL A 22 2.68 -6.38 -6.49
CA VAL A 22 3.13 -5.20 -7.26
C VAL A 22 4.65 -5.30 -7.45
N ALA A 23 5.15 -4.96 -8.65
CA ALA A 23 6.55 -5.15 -9.05
C ALA A 23 7.57 -4.46 -8.10
N PRO A 24 8.74 -5.08 -7.86
CA PRO A 24 9.72 -4.56 -6.91
C PRO A 24 10.49 -3.37 -7.50
N SER A 25 10.15 -2.17 -7.02
CA SER A 25 11.17 -1.18 -6.65
C SER A 25 11.93 -1.74 -5.45
N ALA A 26 13.06 -1.17 -5.01
CA ALA A 26 13.75 -1.53 -3.75
C ALA A 26 12.92 -1.19 -2.48
N ASN A 27 11.59 -1.25 -2.61
CA ASN A 27 10.57 -1.02 -1.63
C ASN A 27 10.37 -2.32 -0.86
N ALA A 28 10.26 -2.18 0.45
CA ALA A 28 9.82 -3.19 1.39
C ALA A 28 8.73 -4.10 0.78
N MET A 29 8.89 -5.42 0.89
CA MET A 29 7.88 -6.37 0.43
C MET A 29 6.63 -6.22 1.30
N VAL A 30 5.57 -5.63 0.75
CA VAL A 30 4.26 -5.54 1.41
C VAL A 30 3.41 -6.74 1.03
N MET A 31 3.00 -7.55 2.00
CA MET A 31 2.10 -8.69 1.81
C MET A 31 0.76 -8.44 2.50
N GLN A 32 -0.34 -8.46 1.74
CA GLN A 32 -1.69 -8.43 2.30
C GLN A 32 -1.99 -9.77 2.98
N LEU A 33 -2.32 -9.71 4.27
CA LEU A 33 -2.72 -10.86 5.08
C LEU A 33 -4.23 -11.12 4.99
N GLY A 34 -5.02 -10.07 4.75
CA GLY A 34 -6.43 -10.15 4.40
C GLY A 34 -7.25 -8.99 4.97
N THR A 35 -8.56 -9.18 5.14
CA THR A 35 -9.47 -8.17 5.67
C THR A 35 -10.08 -8.59 7.00
N PHE A 36 -10.55 -7.64 7.81
CA PHE A 36 -11.28 -7.96 9.03
C PHE A 36 -12.25 -6.85 9.40
N ASP A 37 -13.25 -7.19 10.21
CA ASP A 37 -14.17 -6.26 10.86
C ASP A 37 -13.78 -6.05 12.33
N GLY A 38 -14.26 -4.97 12.94
CA GLY A 38 -14.11 -4.72 14.37
C GLY A 38 -13.21 -3.53 14.72
N ASN A 39 -12.17 -3.77 15.52
CA ASN A 39 -11.32 -2.72 16.08
C ASN A 39 -9.83 -3.09 15.98
N ASP A 40 -9.04 -2.13 15.52
CA ASP A 40 -7.60 -2.20 15.37
C ASP A 40 -6.81 -2.05 16.69
N THR A 41 -7.38 -1.47 17.76
CA THR A 41 -6.58 -1.03 18.95
C THR A 41 -7.09 -1.41 20.35
N GLY A 42 -8.12 -2.25 20.49
CA GLY A 42 -8.59 -2.67 21.81
C GLY A 42 -7.55 -3.45 22.64
N ARG A 43 -7.82 -3.66 23.94
CA ARG A 43 -6.97 -4.44 24.90
C ARG A 43 -6.62 -5.86 24.40
N ARG A 44 -7.35 -6.33 23.38
CA ARG A 44 -7.02 -7.38 22.41
C ARG A 44 -7.73 -7.06 21.07
N GLY A 45 -7.30 -6.02 20.37
CA GLY A 45 -7.91 -5.61 19.09
C GLY A 45 -7.90 -6.77 18.09
N THR A 46 -8.90 -6.84 17.21
CA THR A 46 -8.97 -7.88 16.19
C THR A 46 -7.75 -7.87 15.28
N GLY A 47 -7.11 -6.71 15.08
CA GLY A 47 -5.82 -6.61 14.38
C GLY A 47 -4.70 -7.44 15.02
N VAL A 48 -4.42 -7.25 16.31
CA VAL A 48 -3.37 -7.99 17.03
C VAL A 48 -3.70 -9.47 17.13
N GLU A 49 -4.96 -9.82 17.43
CA GLU A 49 -5.39 -11.23 17.48
C GLU A 49 -5.24 -11.91 16.11
N ASN A 50 -5.65 -11.24 15.02
CA ASN A 50 -5.47 -11.74 13.66
C ASN A 50 -3.99 -11.91 13.31
N LEU A 51 -3.13 -10.96 13.68
CA LEU A 51 -1.69 -11.08 13.45
C LEU A 51 -1.08 -12.25 14.21
N ASN A 52 -1.40 -12.43 15.49
CA ASN A 52 -0.92 -13.57 16.28
C ASN A 52 -1.40 -14.92 15.70
N ASN A 53 -2.59 -14.95 15.09
CA ASN A 53 -3.13 -16.15 14.46
C ASN A 53 -2.53 -16.44 13.07
N LEU A 54 -2.30 -15.40 12.26
CA LEU A 54 -1.83 -15.51 10.88
C LEU A 54 -0.30 -15.57 10.79
N VAL A 55 0.41 -14.98 11.75
CA VAL A 55 1.87 -14.88 11.80
C VAL A 55 2.34 -15.21 13.22
N SER A 56 2.14 -16.47 13.60
CA SER A 56 2.31 -16.99 14.96
C SER A 56 3.74 -17.00 15.51
N ASP A 57 4.74 -16.78 14.65
CA ASP A 57 6.15 -16.75 15.04
C ASP A 57 6.53 -15.47 15.80
N TYR A 58 5.59 -14.52 15.91
CA TYR A 58 5.78 -13.21 16.53
C TYR A 58 4.70 -12.93 17.56
N SER A 59 5.08 -12.21 18.62
CA SER A 59 4.16 -11.56 19.54
C SER A 59 3.93 -10.12 19.09
N TRP A 60 2.71 -9.82 18.67
CA TRP A 60 2.36 -8.53 18.10
C TRP A 60 1.84 -7.54 19.14
N SER A 61 2.23 -6.28 19.00
CA SER A 61 1.75 -5.15 19.80
C SER A 61 1.45 -3.94 18.91
N VAL A 62 0.56 -3.06 19.35
CA VAL A 62 0.28 -1.79 18.64
C VAL A 62 1.40 -0.80 18.95
N ALA A 63 2.01 -0.26 17.90
CA ALA A 63 3.07 0.74 18.00
C ALA A 63 2.53 2.18 17.95
N GLY A 64 1.50 2.43 17.14
CA GLY A 64 0.90 3.76 17.02
C GLY A 64 -0.18 3.83 15.95
N LYS A 65 -0.92 4.96 15.93
CA LYS A 65 -2.00 5.23 14.97
C LYS A 65 -1.89 6.60 14.36
N SER A 66 -2.23 6.72 13.08
CA SER A 66 -2.16 8.00 12.38
C SER A 66 -3.13 9.06 12.92
N ASP A 67 -4.28 8.64 13.47
CA ASP A 67 -5.27 9.55 14.07
C ASP A 67 -4.96 9.96 15.52
N ASP A 68 -3.99 9.30 16.16
CA ASP A 68 -3.41 9.72 17.45
C ASP A 68 -2.14 10.57 17.27
N GLY A 69 -1.86 11.01 16.03
CA GLY A 69 -0.68 11.82 15.70
C GLY A 69 0.62 11.03 15.53
N PHE A 70 0.56 9.70 15.41
CA PHE A 70 1.74 8.89 15.13
C PHE A 70 2.15 9.00 13.65
N GLY A 71 3.45 9.18 13.38
CA GLY A 71 3.98 9.33 12.03
C GLY A 71 3.52 10.60 11.32
N SER A 72 3.67 10.66 9.99
CA SER A 72 3.29 11.80 9.16
C SER A 72 2.91 11.37 7.75
N PHE A 73 1.81 11.91 7.22
CA PHE A 73 1.43 11.68 5.83
C PHE A 73 2.22 12.59 4.91
N THR A 74 2.96 12.02 3.97
CA THR A 74 3.69 12.78 2.92
C THR A 74 2.89 12.88 1.62
N ALA A 75 1.92 11.98 1.42
CA ALA A 75 0.94 12.06 0.34
C ALA A 75 -0.33 11.30 0.73
N GLY A 76 -1.52 11.85 0.43
CA GLY A 76 -2.80 11.25 0.84
C GLY A 76 -2.99 11.21 2.35
N ALA A 77 -4.17 11.57 2.83
CA ALA A 77 -4.46 11.57 4.27
C ALA A 77 -5.92 11.12 4.50
N HIS A 78 -6.52 11.57 5.59
CA HIS A 78 -7.92 11.29 5.91
C HIS A 78 -8.84 11.60 4.70
N GLY A 79 -9.67 10.62 4.32
CA GLY A 79 -10.56 10.70 3.16
C GLY A 79 -9.93 10.35 1.79
N ALA A 80 -8.60 10.25 1.67
CA ALA A 80 -7.96 9.84 0.42
C ALA A 80 -8.06 8.32 0.20
N LEU A 81 -7.94 7.89 -1.07
CA LEU A 81 -8.03 6.46 -1.46
C LEU A 81 -6.68 5.74 -1.45
N SER A 82 -5.58 6.49 -1.46
CA SER A 82 -4.20 5.98 -1.38
C SER A 82 -3.27 7.07 -0.88
N GLY A 83 -2.07 6.68 -0.45
CA GLY A 83 -1.07 7.60 0.05
C GLY A 83 0.21 6.95 0.57
N ILE A 84 1.03 7.78 1.21
CA ILE A 84 2.31 7.47 1.81
C ILE A 84 2.30 8.00 3.25
N TRP A 85 2.68 7.13 4.20
CA TRP A 85 2.77 7.44 5.62
C TRP A 85 4.17 7.09 6.13
N GLU A 86 4.89 8.08 6.64
CA GLU A 86 6.20 7.91 7.29
C GLU A 86 5.99 7.68 8.79
N THR A 87 6.52 6.57 9.33
CA THR A 87 6.22 6.16 10.71
C THR A 87 7.28 6.59 11.72
N GLY A 88 8.51 6.86 11.26
CA GLY A 88 9.67 7.09 12.12
C GLY A 88 10.20 5.82 12.82
N LEU A 89 9.63 4.65 12.53
CA LEU A 89 10.16 3.35 12.94
C LEU A 89 10.91 2.69 11.77
N ASN A 90 11.63 1.61 12.02
CA ASN A 90 12.30 0.82 10.97
C ASN A 90 12.13 -0.67 11.24
N GLY A 91 12.27 -1.48 10.19
CA GLY A 91 12.33 -2.94 10.28
C GLY A 91 10.98 -3.63 10.20
N PHE A 92 10.97 -4.93 10.52
CA PHE A 92 9.80 -5.78 10.30
C PHE A 92 8.60 -5.33 11.13
N GLY A 93 7.43 -5.32 10.51
CA GLY A 93 6.19 -5.06 11.20
C GLY A 93 4.96 -5.30 10.34
N ALA A 94 3.83 -4.80 10.83
CA ALA A 94 2.56 -4.90 10.15
C ALA A 94 1.81 -3.59 10.28
N PHE A 95 0.85 -3.37 9.39
CA PHE A 95 -0.05 -2.23 9.49
C PHE A 95 -1.44 -2.62 9.02
N SER A 96 -2.45 -1.91 9.51
CA SER A 96 -3.81 -2.03 9.01
C SER A 96 -4.30 -0.71 8.43
N VAL A 97 -5.00 -0.81 7.29
CA VAL A 97 -5.69 0.31 6.64
C VAL A 97 -7.16 0.24 7.00
N LYS A 98 -7.68 1.24 7.70
CA LYS A 98 -9.11 1.36 8.00
C LYS A 98 -9.81 2.26 6.99
N ALA A 99 -10.89 1.77 6.41
CA ALA A 99 -11.80 2.61 5.62
C ALA A 99 -13.25 2.13 5.81
N SER A 100 -14.13 3.05 6.25
CA SER A 100 -15.51 2.72 6.63
C SER A 100 -15.55 1.64 7.75
N PRO A 101 -16.39 0.58 7.77
CA PRO A 101 -16.35 -0.39 8.88
C PRO A 101 -15.22 -1.43 8.76
N GLY A 102 -14.55 -1.49 7.60
CA GLY A 102 -13.61 -2.57 7.29
C GLY A 102 -12.15 -2.18 7.44
N TYR A 103 -11.32 -3.21 7.61
CA TYR A 103 -9.88 -3.10 7.71
C TYR A 103 -9.20 -4.04 6.73
N MET A 104 -8.07 -3.62 6.18
CA MET A 104 -7.11 -4.52 5.52
C MET A 104 -5.86 -4.62 6.36
N LEU A 105 -5.31 -5.81 6.49
CA LEU A 105 -4.12 -6.09 7.26
C LEU A 105 -2.96 -6.45 6.32
N PHE A 106 -1.80 -5.84 6.53
CA PHE A 106 -0.59 -6.06 5.75
C PHE A 106 0.59 -6.34 6.69
N LYS A 107 1.54 -7.13 6.21
CA LYS A 107 2.88 -7.23 6.81
C LYS A 107 3.93 -6.67 5.86
N THR A 108 5.04 -6.21 6.41
CA THR A 108 6.18 -5.71 5.65
C THR A 108 7.48 -5.96 6.40
N ASP A 109 8.57 -6.09 5.66
CA ASP A 109 9.94 -6.18 6.16
C ASP A 109 10.50 -4.83 6.62
N ASP A 110 9.91 -3.70 6.20
CA ASP A 110 10.25 -2.38 6.70
C ASP A 110 9.02 -1.47 6.86
N ILE A 111 8.75 -1.06 8.10
CA ILE A 111 7.65 -0.15 8.46
C ILE A 111 8.00 1.33 8.37
N SER A 112 9.20 1.71 7.93
CA SER A 112 9.63 3.11 7.87
C SER A 112 8.72 4.00 7.02
N THR A 113 8.35 3.49 5.85
CA THR A 113 7.48 4.17 4.88
C THR A 113 6.41 3.21 4.39
N ILE A 114 5.16 3.56 4.65
CA ILE A 114 4.00 2.76 4.28
C ILE A 114 3.31 3.38 3.09
N ASN A 115 3.38 2.69 1.94
CA ASN A 115 2.53 2.96 0.80
C ASN A 115 1.20 2.21 1.02
N TRP A 116 0.11 2.96 1.17
CA TRP A 116 -1.20 2.40 1.49
C TRP A 116 -2.23 2.73 0.43
N SER A 117 -3.28 1.90 0.39
CA SER A 117 -4.46 2.10 -0.45
C SER A 117 -5.68 1.52 0.26
N THR A 118 -6.85 2.12 0.04
CA THR A 118 -8.13 1.54 0.45
C THR A 118 -8.73 0.63 -0.63
N LEU A 119 -8.01 0.40 -1.73
CA LEU A 119 -8.46 -0.46 -2.82
C LEU A 119 -8.66 -1.89 -2.28
N GLY A 120 -9.82 -2.47 -2.54
CA GLY A 120 -10.23 -3.77 -1.98
C GLY A 120 -11.13 -3.66 -0.74
N LEU A 121 -11.21 -2.48 -0.12
CA LEU A 121 -12.29 -2.15 0.83
C LEU A 121 -13.45 -1.56 0.04
N LEU A 122 -14.61 -2.23 0.11
CA LEU A 122 -15.86 -1.74 -0.47
C LEU A 122 -16.84 -1.44 0.66
N ASN A 123 -17.58 -0.34 0.55
CA ASN A 123 -18.75 -0.14 1.38
C ASN A 123 -19.94 -0.98 0.85
N GLY A 124 -21.03 -1.05 1.61
CA GLY A 124 -22.24 -1.82 1.25
C GLY A 124 -22.94 -1.40 -0.06
N GLY A 125 -22.45 -0.36 -0.75
CA GLY A 125 -22.89 0.06 -2.08
C GLY A 125 -21.85 -0.18 -3.19
N GLY A 126 -20.75 -0.88 -2.91
CA GLY A 126 -19.68 -1.14 -3.88
C GLY A 126 -18.72 0.04 -4.11
N ASN A 127 -18.88 1.16 -3.40
CA ASN A 127 -17.98 2.30 -3.50
C ASN A 127 -16.78 2.10 -2.56
N GLN A 128 -15.60 2.49 -3.03
CA GLN A 128 -14.38 2.48 -2.24
C GLN A 128 -14.42 3.63 -1.20
N PRO A 129 -14.36 3.35 0.11
CA PRO A 129 -14.33 4.39 1.12
C PRO A 129 -12.94 5.04 1.23
N GLY A 130 -12.93 6.32 1.62
CA GLY A 130 -11.70 7.03 1.96
C GLY A 130 -11.08 6.52 3.27
N LEU A 131 -9.77 6.75 3.42
CA LEU A 131 -9.01 6.39 4.61
C LEU A 131 -9.60 7.03 5.87
N SER A 132 -9.83 6.22 6.90
CA SER A 132 -10.12 6.72 8.25
C SER A 132 -8.82 6.96 9.02
N HIS A 133 -8.02 5.90 9.19
CA HIS A 133 -6.71 5.93 9.82
C HIS A 133 -5.88 4.69 9.44
N LEU A 134 -4.59 4.74 9.78
CA LEU A 134 -3.65 3.63 9.75
C LEU A 134 -3.26 3.26 11.17
N THR A 135 -3.07 1.96 11.40
CA THR A 135 -2.60 1.44 12.68
C THR A 135 -1.37 0.60 12.43
N LEU A 136 -0.32 0.84 13.22
CA LEU A 136 0.96 0.20 13.09
C LEU A 136 1.16 -0.84 14.20
N TYR A 137 1.75 -1.97 13.84
CA TYR A 137 2.07 -3.06 14.74
C TYR A 137 3.54 -3.44 14.63
N THR A 138 4.15 -3.68 15.78
CA THR A 138 5.49 -4.24 15.90
C THR A 138 5.39 -5.67 16.37
N GLY A 139 6.19 -6.56 15.78
CA GLY A 139 6.26 -7.96 16.17
C GLY A 139 7.59 -8.26 16.85
N GLU A 140 7.54 -8.77 18.08
CA GLU A 140 8.71 -9.37 18.72
C GLU A 140 8.77 -10.85 18.33
N CYS A 141 9.88 -11.28 17.73
CA CYS A 141 10.00 -12.68 17.35
C CYS A 141 10.07 -13.59 18.59
N LEU A 142 9.25 -14.63 18.63
CA LEU A 142 9.17 -15.58 19.73
C LEU A 142 10.11 -16.79 19.57
N ILE A 143 10.62 -17.02 18.36
CA ILE A 143 11.55 -18.11 18.06
C ILE A 143 12.97 -17.57 17.90
N SER A 144 13.98 -18.32 18.34
CA SER A 144 15.37 -17.83 18.32
C SER A 144 15.96 -17.58 16.90
N ASN A 145 15.18 -17.79 15.83
CA ASN A 145 15.64 -17.82 14.44
C ASN A 145 14.84 -16.92 13.47
N CYS A 146 13.99 -15.97 13.91
CA CYS A 146 13.47 -14.99 12.95
C CYS A 146 14.62 -14.09 12.51
N GLY A 147 15.12 -14.34 11.30
CA GLY A 147 16.03 -13.51 10.53
C GLY A 147 16.78 -12.45 11.32
N THR A 148 17.92 -12.84 11.90
CA THR A 148 19.02 -11.87 11.97
C THR A 148 19.18 -11.30 10.56
N THR A 149 19.30 -9.98 10.43
CA THR A 149 19.70 -9.33 9.17
C THR A 149 20.66 -10.24 8.42
N PRO A 150 20.44 -10.52 7.11
CA PRO A 150 21.30 -11.43 6.36
C PRO A 150 22.75 -11.05 6.66
N PRO A 151 23.64 -12.04 6.91
CA PRO A 151 24.99 -11.77 7.37
C PRO A 151 25.56 -10.67 6.49
N VAL A 152 25.91 -9.54 7.11
CA VAL A 152 26.44 -8.38 6.40
C VAL A 152 27.59 -8.90 5.56
N VAL A 153 27.39 -8.99 4.26
CA VAL A 153 28.46 -9.38 3.35
C VAL A 153 29.53 -8.31 3.57
N PRO A 154 30.77 -8.68 3.97
CA PRO A 154 31.82 -7.71 4.16
C PRO A 154 31.88 -6.80 2.92
N PRO A 155 32.05 -5.49 3.09
CA PRO A 155 32.11 -4.58 1.95
C PRO A 155 33.14 -5.14 0.96
N VAL A 156 32.71 -5.37 -0.28
CA VAL A 156 33.63 -5.79 -1.34
C VAL A 156 34.69 -4.69 -1.42
N PRO A 157 35.99 -5.02 -1.32
CA PRO A 157 37.04 -4.02 -1.42
C PRO A 157 36.86 -3.24 -2.74
N PRO A 158 37.17 -1.93 -2.74
CA PRO A 158 37.00 -1.10 -3.92
C PRO A 158 37.71 -1.76 -5.11
N VAL A 159 36.94 -2.07 -6.15
CA VAL A 159 37.50 -2.54 -7.42
C VAL A 159 38.32 -1.38 -7.98
N GLU A 160 39.60 -1.61 -8.26
CA GLU A 160 40.43 -0.61 -8.93
C GLU A 160 39.74 -0.20 -10.25
N PRO A 161 39.67 1.11 -10.56
CA PRO A 161 39.03 1.56 -11.77
C PRO A 161 39.68 0.89 -12.98
N PRO A 162 38.89 0.41 -13.97
CA PRO A 162 39.44 -0.20 -15.16
C PRO A 162 40.42 0.78 -15.82
N VAL A 163 41.66 0.31 -16.00
CA VAL A 163 42.69 1.07 -16.71
C VAL A 163 42.14 1.37 -18.09
N THR A 164 41.94 2.66 -18.40
CA THR A 164 41.42 3.05 -19.71
C THR A 164 42.50 2.69 -20.75
N PRO A 165 42.18 1.86 -21.75
CA PRO A 165 43.14 1.59 -22.82
C PRO A 165 43.50 2.90 -23.54
N PRO A 166 44.70 2.97 -24.16
CA PRO A 166 45.13 4.15 -24.90
C PRO A 166 44.05 4.57 -25.91
N VAL A 167 43.61 5.83 -25.83
CA VAL A 167 42.67 6.39 -26.79
C VAL A 167 43.40 6.50 -28.13
N ILE A 168 42.99 5.70 -29.11
CA ILE A 168 43.40 5.89 -30.50
C ILE A 168 42.69 7.16 -31.01
N PRO A 169 43.41 8.14 -31.55
CA PRO A 169 42.79 9.36 -32.06
C PRO A 169 41.76 9.03 -33.15
N PRO A 170 40.62 9.75 -33.17
CA PRO A 170 39.58 9.50 -34.16
C PRO A 170 40.12 9.74 -35.57
N VAL A 171 39.92 8.76 -36.45
CA VAL A 171 40.17 8.93 -37.88
C VAL A 171 38.99 9.73 -38.43
N THR A 172 39.24 10.91 -38.99
CA THR A 172 38.20 11.74 -39.60
C THR A 172 37.60 11.01 -40.81
N PRO A 173 36.31 10.65 -40.79
CA PRO A 173 35.65 10.06 -41.96
C PRO A 173 35.47 11.12 -43.06
N PRO A 174 35.49 10.74 -44.34
CA PRO A 174 35.08 11.63 -45.42
C PRO A 174 33.60 12.00 -45.24
N THR A 175 33.30 13.28 -45.04
CA THR A 175 31.93 13.82 -45.02
C THR A 175 31.40 13.94 -46.44
N THR A 176 30.58 12.98 -46.85
CA THR A 176 29.66 13.15 -47.99
C THR A 176 28.35 13.74 -47.44
N PRO A 177 27.88 14.89 -47.93
CA PRO A 177 26.62 15.49 -47.48
C PRO A 177 25.43 14.54 -47.74
N PRO A 178 24.52 14.34 -46.76
CA PRO A 178 23.30 13.58 -47.01
C PRO A 178 22.37 14.38 -47.95
N GLU A 179 21.85 13.71 -48.98
CA GLU A 179 20.76 14.25 -49.80
C GLU A 179 19.53 14.50 -48.94
N ALA A 180 18.89 15.65 -49.14
CA ALA A 180 17.69 16.04 -48.42
C ALA A 180 16.50 15.16 -48.84
N VAL A 181 15.91 14.45 -47.87
CA VAL A 181 14.67 13.69 -48.08
C VAL A 181 13.47 14.64 -48.00
N PRO A 182 12.55 14.64 -48.98
CA PRO A 182 11.37 15.51 -48.96
C PRO A 182 10.39 15.10 -47.86
N THR A 183 9.97 16.07 -47.05
CA THR A 183 9.01 15.90 -45.96
C THR A 183 7.57 15.82 -46.50
N PRO A 184 6.78 14.77 -46.18
CA PRO A 184 5.37 14.73 -46.54
C PRO A 184 4.54 15.70 -45.69
N ALA A 185 3.62 16.42 -46.33
CA ALA A 185 2.72 17.37 -45.70
C ALA A 185 1.79 16.69 -44.68
N ALA A 186 1.71 17.24 -43.47
CA ALA A 186 0.80 16.75 -42.43
C ALA A 186 -0.65 17.18 -42.72
N VAL A 187 -1.56 16.20 -42.82
CA VAL A 187 -3.01 16.40 -42.91
C VAL A 187 -3.60 16.30 -41.49
N LEU A 188 -4.18 17.40 -41.01
CA LEU A 188 -4.86 17.50 -39.71
C LEU A 188 -6.35 17.16 -39.88
N PRO A 189 -6.91 16.15 -39.18
CA PRO A 189 -8.35 15.98 -39.09
C PRO A 189 -8.94 16.93 -38.04
N ILE A 190 -9.78 17.85 -38.50
CA ILE A 190 -10.71 18.63 -37.67
C ILE A 190 -11.82 17.68 -37.21
N LEU A 191 -11.76 17.20 -35.97
CA LEU A 191 -12.86 16.47 -35.35
C LEU A 191 -13.73 17.45 -34.54
N GLY A 192 -14.76 17.96 -35.21
CA GLY A 192 -15.90 18.61 -34.58
C GLY A 192 -17.00 17.58 -34.27
N GLY A 193 -17.59 17.70 -33.07
CA GLY A 193 -18.78 16.97 -32.61
C GLY A 193 -19.02 17.37 -31.14
N LEU A 194 -19.92 18.31 -30.80
CA LEU A 194 -21.39 18.30 -30.84
C LEU A 194 -22.03 17.17 -30.00
N PHE A 195 -23.06 17.55 -29.22
CA PHE A 195 -23.98 16.76 -28.37
C PHE A 195 -23.48 16.42 -26.95
N GLY A 196 -24.22 16.62 -25.86
CA GLY A 196 -25.61 17.04 -25.68
C GLY A 196 -25.97 17.24 -24.20
N ALA A 197 -27.03 18.02 -23.97
CA ALA A 197 -27.63 18.29 -22.66
C ALA A 197 -28.60 17.18 -22.23
N ALA A 198 -28.67 16.88 -20.92
CA ALA A 198 -29.84 16.38 -20.16
C ALA A 198 -29.46 16.39 -18.66
N SER A 199 -30.04 17.21 -17.78
CA SER A 199 -31.41 17.19 -17.22
C SER A 199 -31.76 15.89 -16.47
N ARG A 200 -31.77 15.93 -15.13
CA ARG A 200 -33.02 15.79 -14.33
C ARG A 200 -32.78 15.89 -12.82
N ARG A 201 -33.75 16.55 -12.19
CA ARG A 201 -34.00 16.72 -10.76
C ARG A 201 -34.30 15.38 -10.08
N LYS A 202 -34.01 15.27 -8.78
CA LYS A 202 -34.97 14.71 -7.82
C LYS A 202 -34.73 15.27 -6.42
N SER A 203 -35.60 16.18 -6.02
CA SER A 203 -35.91 16.50 -4.63
C SER A 203 -36.79 15.36 -4.12
N ASP A 204 -36.50 14.79 -2.96
CA ASP A 204 -37.52 14.17 -2.12
C ASP A 204 -37.27 14.64 -0.69
N GLU A 205 -38.26 15.42 -0.26
CA GLU A 205 -38.55 15.93 1.06
C GLU A 205 -39.44 14.87 1.72
N SER A 206 -39.05 14.37 2.89
CA SER A 206 -40.00 13.67 3.76
C SER A 206 -39.70 14.04 5.21
N GLU A 207 -40.40 15.08 5.65
CA GLU A 207 -40.91 15.18 7.02
C GLU A 207 -41.63 13.88 7.39
N ASN A 208 -41.38 13.36 8.59
CA ASN A 208 -42.45 12.75 9.35
C ASN A 208 -42.20 12.88 10.85
N ALA A 209 -43.32 13.15 11.51
CA ALA A 209 -43.53 13.46 12.92
C ALA A 209 -43.17 12.33 13.90
#